data_AF-A0A660M8V5-F1
#
_entry.id   AF-A0A660M8V5-F1
#
_cell.length_a   1.000
_cell.length_b   1.000
_cell.length_c   1.000
_cell.angle_alpha   90.00
_cell.angle_beta   90.00
_cell.angle_gamma   90.00
#
_symmetry.space_group_name_H-M   'P 1'
#
loop_
_entity.id
_entity.type
_entity.pdbx_description
1 polymer ?
#
loop_
_entity_poly.entity_id
_entity_poly.type
_entity_poly.pdbx_seq_one_letter_code
_entity_poly.pdbx_strand_id
1 'polypeptide(L)'
;ADILVETEVAPTAEADMPAAIDRANNNPHIHGIIVQLPLNDPSQTDAIVRRISPAKDVDGLSGPQAAYTPATAQAIDWLLAGYNISLDDKQLAIIGRGRLVGAPLERLWRDRG
;
A
#
# COMPACT_ATOMS: atom_id res chain seq x y z
N ALA A 1 -3.35 -22.29 -1.53
CA ALA A 1 -1.88 -22.36 -1.59
C ALA A 1 -1.38 -21.47 -0.48
N ASP A 2 -0.74 -22.04 0.54
CA ASP A 2 -0.10 -21.24 1.59
C ASP A 2 0.98 -20.41 0.92
N ILE A 3 0.74 -19.10 0.84
CA ILE A 3 1.76 -18.16 0.43
C ILE A 3 2.84 -18.29 1.51
N LEU A 4 4.03 -18.76 1.14
CA LEU A 4 5.16 -19.09 2.02
C LEU A 4 5.78 -17.82 2.65
N VAL A 5 4.95 -17.00 3.28
CA VAL A 5 5.31 -15.72 3.89
C VAL A 5 5.11 -15.86 5.39
N GLU A 6 6.21 -15.85 6.11
CA GLU A 6 6.20 -15.68 7.56
C GLU A 6 5.80 -14.24 7.86
N THR A 7 4.76 -14.08 8.69
CA THR A 7 4.26 -12.76 9.09
C THR A 7 4.47 -12.60 10.60
N GLU A 8 5.18 -11.56 10.98
CA GLU A 8 5.29 -11.12 12.37
C GLU A 8 4.34 -9.94 12.60
N VAL A 9 3.43 -10.07 13.58
CA VAL A 9 2.57 -8.96 14.01
C VAL A 9 3.16 -8.36 15.29
N ALA A 10 3.58 -7.11 15.21
CA ALA A 10 4.20 -6.39 16.33
C ALA A 10 3.28 -5.27 16.83
N PRO A 11 2.55 -5.45 17.94
CA PRO A 11 1.84 -4.37 18.61
C PRO A 11 2.85 -3.30 19.02
N THR A 12 2.73 -2.11 18.46
CA THR A 12 3.69 -1.02 18.65
C THR A 12 2.92 0.23 19.03
N ALA A 13 3.31 0.89 20.13
CA ALA A 13 2.76 2.20 20.47
C ALA A 13 3.17 3.22 19.39
N GLU A 14 2.33 4.19 19.07
CA GLU A 14 2.60 5.14 17.98
C GLU A 14 3.91 5.90 18.17
N ALA A 15 4.24 6.26 19.41
CA ALA A 15 5.50 6.90 19.75
C ALA A 15 6.74 6.05 19.39
N ASP A 16 6.61 4.73 19.36
CA ASP A 16 7.69 3.78 19.07
C ASP A 16 7.72 3.34 17.61
N MET A 17 6.68 3.65 16.82
CA MET A 17 6.59 3.25 15.41
C MET A 17 7.78 3.70 14.57
N PRO A 18 8.30 4.94 14.67
CA PRO A 18 9.46 5.36 13.89
C PRO A 18 10.67 4.44 14.11
N ALA A 19 10.97 4.11 15.38
CA ALA A 19 12.10 3.25 15.74
C ALA A 19 11.87 1.79 15.32
N ALA A 20 10.63 1.29 15.42
CA ALA A 20 10.27 -0.04 14.93
C ALA A 20 10.47 -0.16 13.41
N ILE A 21 10.00 0.84 12.65
CA ILE A 21 10.15 0.90 11.19
C ILE A 21 11.63 0.99 10.81
N ASP A 22 12.44 1.79 11.50
CA ASP A 22 13.88 1.86 11.22
C ASP A 22 14.58 0.51 11.44
N ARG A 23 14.25 -0.18 12.52
CA ARG A 23 14.79 -1.54 12.78
C ARG A 23 14.37 -2.50 11.67
N ALA A 24 13.10 -2.49 11.28
CA ALA A 24 12.58 -3.35 10.23
C ALA A 24 13.18 -3.04 8.85
N ASN A 25 13.37 -1.76 8.53
CA ASN A 25 14.04 -1.30 7.32
C ASN A 25 15.47 -1.85 7.21
N ASN A 26 16.21 -1.86 8.32
CA ASN A 26 17.60 -2.30 8.35
C ASN A 26 17.78 -3.82 8.53
N ASN A 27 16.73 -4.57 8.86
CA ASN A 27 16.81 -6.01 9.01
C ASN A 27 16.77 -6.73 7.64
N PRO A 28 17.82 -7.45 7.22
CA PRO A 28 17.84 -8.13 5.92
C PRO A 28 16.86 -9.31 5.82
N HIS A 29 16.32 -9.80 6.93
CA HIS A 29 15.34 -10.89 6.95
C HIS A 29 13.89 -10.40 6.79
N ILE A 30 13.65 -9.09 6.91
CA ILE A 30 12.33 -8.49 6.69
C ILE A 30 12.26 -7.98 5.26
N HIS A 31 11.32 -8.49 4.48
CA HIS A 31 11.17 -8.17 3.06
C HIS A 31 10.07 -7.15 2.77
N GLY A 32 9.09 -7.04 3.68
CA GLY A 32 7.96 -6.13 3.54
C GLY A 32 7.52 -5.60 4.89
N ILE A 33 7.01 -4.38 4.89
CA ILE A 33 6.50 -3.70 6.07
C ILE A 33 5.11 -3.18 5.71
N ILE A 34 4.13 -3.48 6.57
CA ILE A 34 2.77 -2.95 6.48
C ILE A 34 2.51 -2.21 7.79
N VAL A 35 2.01 -0.98 7.68
CA VAL A 35 1.51 -0.22 8.82
C VAL A 35 0.00 -0.26 8.78
N GLN A 36 -0.61 -0.84 9.82
CA GLN A 36 -2.06 -0.86 9.93
C GLN A 36 -2.60 0.56 10.18
N LEU A 37 -3.54 0.98 9.34
CA LEU A 37 -4.25 2.25 9.44
C LEU A 37 -5.72 2.04 9.87
N PRO A 38 -6.39 3.04 10.49
CA PRO A 38 -5.88 4.37 10.82
C PRO A 38 -4.98 4.38 12.05
N LEU A 39 -4.12 5.41 12.15
CA LEU A 39 -3.45 5.76 13.40
C LEU A 39 -4.40 6.58 14.29
N ASN A 40 -4.17 6.54 15.61
CA ASN A 40 -4.84 7.37 16.61
C ASN A 40 -4.56 8.86 16.38
N ASP A 41 -3.34 9.23 15.98
CA ASP A 41 -3.01 10.56 15.47
C ASP A 41 -2.89 10.56 13.93
N PRO A 42 -3.95 10.95 13.20
CA PRO A 42 -3.93 10.95 11.73
C PRO A 42 -2.84 11.84 11.13
N SER A 43 -2.40 12.87 11.85
CA SER A 43 -1.39 13.82 11.36
C SER A 43 -0.02 13.16 11.14
N GLN A 44 0.25 12.04 11.82
CA GLN A 44 1.51 11.30 11.69
C GLN A 44 1.51 10.29 10.55
N THR A 45 0.35 9.97 9.97
CA THR A 45 0.21 8.92 8.94
C THR A 45 1.21 9.08 7.80
N ASP A 46 1.34 10.30 7.25
CA ASP A 46 2.25 10.57 6.15
C ASP A 46 3.72 10.35 6.54
N ALA A 47 4.09 10.81 7.73
CA ALA A 47 5.46 10.68 8.22
C ALA A 47 5.83 9.21 8.47
N ILE A 48 4.92 8.45 9.08
CA ILE A 48 5.10 7.02 9.37
C ILE A 48 5.21 6.21 8.09
N VAL A 49 4.27 6.37 7.16
CA VAL A 49 4.24 5.58 5.92
C VAL A 49 5.44 5.93 5.02
N ARG A 50 5.83 7.20 4.91
CA ARG A 50 7.02 7.62 4.12
C ARG A 50 8.35 7.18 4.74
N ARG A 51 8.35 6.75 6.00
CA ARG A 51 9.55 6.23 6.67
C ARG A 51 9.89 4.80 6.24
N ILE A 52 8.91 4.07 5.71
CA ILE A 52 9.13 2.72 5.17
C ILE A 52 10.02 2.83 3.94
N SER A 53 11.08 2.01 3.87
CA SER A 53 11.94 1.95 2.68
C SER A 53 11.10 1.61 1.46
N PRO A 54 11.26 2.31 0.31
CA PRO A 54 10.54 2.00 -0.92
C PRO A 54 10.57 0.52 -1.32
N ALA A 55 11.70 -0.15 -1.11
CA ALA A 55 11.88 -1.56 -1.45
C ALA A 55 11.10 -2.53 -0.52
N LYS A 56 10.66 -2.05 0.64
CA LYS A 56 9.89 -2.81 1.65
C LYS A 56 8.46 -2.30 1.84
N ASP A 57 8.06 -1.23 1.15
CA ASP A 57 6.69 -0.69 1.17
C ASP A 57 5.75 -1.53 0.30
N VAL A 58 5.45 -2.75 0.76
CA VAL A 58 4.65 -3.72 0.00
C VAL A 58 3.18 -3.34 -0.14
N ASP A 59 2.71 -2.35 0.63
CA ASP A 59 1.36 -1.79 0.50
C ASP A 59 1.31 -0.57 -0.46
N GLY A 60 2.49 -0.07 -0.86
CA GLY A 60 2.64 1.00 -1.85
C GLY A 60 2.15 2.37 -1.38
N LEU A 61 2.09 2.62 -0.07
CA LEU A 61 1.40 3.80 0.48
C LEU A 61 2.32 5.01 0.70
N SER A 62 3.64 4.87 0.50
CA SER A 62 4.64 5.96 0.64
C SER A 62 4.52 7.04 -0.45
N GLY A 63 3.62 6.85 -1.41
CA GLY A 63 3.26 7.85 -2.42
C GLY A 63 4.13 7.72 -3.66
N PRO A 64 4.58 8.83 -4.29
CA PRO A 64 5.37 8.77 -5.52
C PRO A 64 6.69 7.99 -5.42
N GLN A 65 7.18 7.76 -4.20
CA GLN A 65 8.41 7.00 -3.96
C GLN A 65 8.17 5.49 -3.79
N ALA A 66 6.91 5.05 -3.72
CA ALA A 66 6.61 3.63 -3.58
C ALA A 66 7.14 2.85 -4.79
N ALA A 67 7.86 1.76 -4.53
CA ALA A 67 8.34 0.86 -5.58
C ALA A 67 7.24 -0.09 -6.08
N TYR A 68 6.18 -0.28 -5.28
CA TYR A 68 5.07 -1.18 -5.58
C TYR A 68 3.78 -0.40 -5.84
N THR A 69 2.95 -0.92 -6.75
CA THR A 69 1.58 -0.42 -6.94
C THR A 69 0.76 -0.69 -5.67
N PRO A 70 -0.06 0.28 -5.20
CA PRO A 70 -0.91 0.07 -4.04
C PRO A 70 -1.74 -1.20 -4.14
N ALA A 71 -1.63 -2.06 -3.12
CA ALA A 71 -2.05 -3.45 -3.21
C ALA A 71 -3.53 -3.61 -3.56
N THR A 72 -4.41 -2.77 -2.97
CA THR A 72 -5.85 -2.83 -3.24
C THR A 72 -6.19 -2.39 -4.67
N ALA A 73 -5.54 -1.33 -5.19
CA ALA A 73 -5.77 -0.89 -6.56
C ALA A 73 -5.30 -1.96 -7.57
N GLN A 74 -4.16 -2.58 -7.30
CA GLN A 74 -3.62 -3.68 -8.10
C GLN A 74 -4.53 -4.91 -8.07
N ALA A 75 -5.11 -5.24 -6.91
CA ALA A 75 -6.01 -6.38 -6.76
C ALA A 75 -7.34 -6.18 -7.50
N ILE A 76 -7.93 -4.98 -7.47
CA ILE A 76 -9.13 -4.65 -8.26
C ILE A 76 -8.85 -4.88 -9.75
N ASP A 77 -7.68 -4.43 -10.21
CA ASP A 77 -7.29 -4.59 -11.59
C ASP A 77 -7.08 -6.06 -11.99
N TRP A 78 -6.44 -6.85 -11.11
CA TRP A 78 -6.29 -8.29 -11.30
C TRP A 78 -7.64 -9.02 -11.34
N LEU A 79 -8.61 -8.61 -10.53
CA LEU A 79 -9.96 -9.16 -10.57
C LEU A 79 -10.61 -8.88 -11.92
N LEU A 80 -10.58 -7.63 -12.41
CA LEU A 80 -11.13 -7.27 -13.72
C LEU A 80 -10.50 -8.12 -14.84
N ALA A 81 -9.17 -8.24 -14.84
CA ALA A 81 -8.45 -9.06 -15.80
C ALA A 81 -8.82 -10.55 -15.71
N GLY A 82 -8.93 -11.08 -14.49
CA GLY A 82 -9.32 -12.47 -14.23
C GLY A 82 -10.75 -12.81 -14.68
N TYR A 83 -11.63 -11.82 -14.76
CA TYR A 83 -12.98 -11.94 -15.31
C TYR A 83 -13.10 -11.48 -16.76
N ASN A 84 -11.98 -11.19 -17.44
CA ASN A 84 -11.94 -10.70 -18.82
C ASN A 84 -12.76 -9.42 -19.04
N ILE A 85 -12.83 -8.53 -18.05
CA ILE A 85 -13.51 -7.25 -18.14
C ILE A 85 -12.52 -6.19 -18.66
N SER A 86 -12.75 -5.70 -19.88
CA SER A 86 -12.02 -4.55 -20.42
C SER A 86 -12.66 -3.23 -19.95
N LEU A 87 -11.78 -2.27 -19.62
CA LEU A 87 -12.15 -0.90 -19.27
C LEU A 87 -12.17 0.05 -20.48
N ASP A 88 -11.77 -0.42 -21.66
CA ASP A 88 -11.65 0.40 -22.86
C ASP A 88 -13.02 0.98 -23.23
N ASP A 89 -13.03 2.28 -23.54
CA ASP A 89 -14.21 3.08 -23.89
C ASP A 89 -15.33 3.07 -22.82
N LYS A 90 -15.03 2.71 -21.56
CA LYS A 90 -16.00 2.72 -20.46
C LYS A 90 -15.97 4.05 -19.72
N GLN A 91 -17.15 4.46 -19.26
CA GLN A 91 -17.27 5.54 -18.28
C GLN A 91 -17.12 4.97 -16.88
N LEU A 92 -16.04 5.37 -16.20
CA LEU A 92 -15.69 4.88 -14.87
C LEU A 92 -16.06 5.92 -13.82
N ALA A 93 -16.68 5.46 -12.73
CA ALA A 93 -16.96 6.28 -11.56
C ALA A 93 -16.25 5.68 -10.34
N ILE A 94 -15.46 6.50 -9.66
CA ILE A 94 -14.82 6.15 -8.39
C ILE A 94 -15.48 6.97 -7.29
N ILE A 95 -16.16 6.30 -6.35
CA ILE A 95 -16.81 6.96 -5.21
C ILE A 95 -15.82 6.98 -4.03
N GLY A 96 -15.26 8.15 -3.77
CA GLY A 96 -14.25 8.38 -2.73
C GLY A 96 -12.82 8.35 -3.29
N ARG A 97 -12.00 9.33 -2.89
CA ARG A 97 -10.64 9.55 -3.42
C ARG A 97 -9.58 9.43 -2.32
N GLY A 98 -9.76 8.45 -1.43
CA GLY A 98 -8.84 8.19 -0.33
C GLY A 98 -7.51 7.60 -0.80
N ARG A 99 -6.48 7.72 0.04
CA ARG A 99 -5.11 7.27 -0.25
C ARG A 99 -4.97 5.75 -0.46
N LEU A 100 -5.83 4.97 0.18
CA LEU A 100 -5.71 3.50 0.22
C LEU A 100 -6.21 2.86 -1.08
N VAL A 101 -7.23 3.45 -1.72
CA VAL A 101 -7.93 2.81 -2.85
C VAL A 101 -8.25 3.81 -3.96
N GLY A 102 -9.09 4.81 -3.69
CA GLY A 102 -9.67 5.64 -4.75
C GLY A 102 -8.64 6.45 -5.54
N ALA A 103 -7.75 7.19 -4.86
CA ALA A 103 -6.70 7.95 -5.50
C ALA A 103 -5.70 7.08 -6.30
N PRO A 104 -5.18 5.96 -5.77
CA PRO A 104 -4.27 5.12 -6.53
C PRO A 104 -4.96 4.35 -7.67
N LEU A 105 -6.22 3.94 -7.51
CA LEU A 105 -7.00 3.32 -8.59
C LEU A 105 -7.26 4.31 -9.74
N GLU A 106 -7.61 5.56 -9.41
CA GLU A 106 -7.74 6.64 -10.39
C GLU A 106 -6.45 6.80 -11.20
N ARG A 107 -5.31 6.88 -10.52
CA ARG A 107 -4.00 7.02 -11.19
C ARG A 107 -3.70 5.82 -12.09
N LEU A 108 -3.87 4.60 -11.57
CA LEU A 108 -3.60 3.36 -12.30
C LEU A 108 -4.40 3.26 -13.60
N TRP A 109 -5.68 3.64 -13.57
CA TRP A 109 -6.53 3.59 -14.76
C TRP A 109 -6.26 4.74 -15.73
N ARG A 110 -5.98 5.96 -15.25
CA ARG A 110 -5.59 7.08 -16.13
C ARG A 110 -4.29 6.82 -16.90
N ASP A 111 -3.33 6.13 -16.28
CA ASP A 111 -2.05 5.82 -16.90
C ASP A 111 -2.17 4.78 -18.04
N ARG A 112 -3.33 4.14 -18.21
CA ARG A 112 -3.60 3.13 -19.26
C ARG A 112 -4.18 3.69 -20.56
N GLY A 113 -4.66 4.93 -20.55
CA GLY A 113 -5.42 5.54 -21.65
C GLY A 113 -6.91 5.61 -21.34
#